data_AF-A0A535YU37-F1
#
_entry.id   AF-A0A535YU37-F1
#
_cell.length_a   1.000
_cell.length_b   1.000
_cell.length_c   1.000
_cell.angle_alpha   90.00
_cell.angle_beta   90.00
_cell.angle_gamma   90.00
#
_symmetry.space_group_name_H-M   'P 1'
#
loop_
_entity.id
_entity.type
_entity.pdbx_description
1 polymer ?
#
loop_
_entity_poly.entity_id
_entity_poly.type
_entity_poly.pdbx_seq_one_letter_code
_entity_poly.pdbx_strand_id
1 'polypeptide(L)'
;GDSAYFALAHSSGWEPVPPPLNAADMQRLLDQTIAAWESWSALHQRYEGPWRHLVHHSGRVLQALTFQPTGAIVAAPTTSLPETPGGERNWDYRYTWVRDASLTMDALWVAACPDEAYRFFDWMAVAVASQITLGDDLQIMFGVGGERDLTERELPQLAGWRDSRPVRIGNGAWRQRQIDVYGELMGAARALQPYLGRLDHTVKRFLTGAADTAATKWKEKDQGIWEIRGEPRHFLYSKLMCWVALDSAIDLAPLLGAGARVDAWKATRDEIRRAILDQGWSERANAFTQSFGSDDLDASNLMLPIVGFLPPTDTRMRATVDAIAERLVDSRGLVYRYRAHDGLEGDEGTFLLCTFWLAQAQAVTGEMERATATMESAIAYANDVGLLAEEVDPTTGELLGNFPQAFSHIGLINAAWAISRARAGGSAGDAPQEVL
;
A
#
# COMPACT_ATOMS: atom_id res chain seq x y z
N GLY A 1 -7.94 -19.41 39.26
CA GLY A 1 -8.19 -18.11 39.90
C GLY A 1 -9.63 -17.73 39.66
N ASP A 2 -10.09 -16.66 40.30
CA ASP A 2 -11.43 -16.12 40.03
C ASP A 2 -11.47 -15.52 38.63
N SER A 3 -12.57 -15.75 37.89
CA SER A 3 -12.78 -15.25 36.53
C SER A 3 -14.04 -14.38 36.46
N ALA A 4 -13.99 -13.31 35.69
CA ALA A 4 -15.14 -12.47 35.35
C ALA A 4 -15.23 -12.33 33.83
N TYR A 5 -16.45 -12.25 33.31
CA TYR A 5 -16.72 -12.13 31.88
C TYR A 5 -17.49 -10.84 31.59
N PHE A 6 -17.15 -10.15 30.50
CA PHE A 6 -17.83 -8.96 30.00
C PHE A 6 -18.12 -9.13 28.51
N ALA A 7 -19.35 -8.81 28.10
CA ALA A 7 -19.76 -8.84 26.69
C ALA A 7 -20.37 -7.51 26.31
N LEU A 8 -19.94 -6.98 25.16
CA LEU A 8 -20.55 -5.84 24.48
C LEU A 8 -21.16 -6.33 23.17
N ALA A 9 -22.44 -6.05 22.96
CA ALA A 9 -23.14 -6.39 21.73
C ALA A 9 -23.58 -5.11 21.00
N HIS A 10 -23.54 -5.15 19.67
CA HIS A 10 -24.02 -4.08 18.80
C HIS A 10 -25.04 -4.68 17.82
N SER A 11 -26.16 -4.00 17.63
CA SER A 11 -27.19 -4.34 16.65
C SER A 11 -27.77 -3.07 16.04
N SER A 12 -28.26 -3.17 14.81
CA SER A 12 -29.00 -2.07 14.19
C SER A 12 -30.32 -1.86 14.94
N GLY A 13 -30.86 -0.63 14.94
CA GLY A 13 -32.08 -0.30 15.69
C GLY A 13 -33.34 -1.05 15.25
N TRP A 14 -33.32 -1.68 14.07
CA TRP A 14 -34.40 -2.53 13.54
C TRP A 14 -34.16 -4.03 13.74
N GLU A 15 -32.99 -4.42 14.25
CA GLU A 15 -32.66 -5.82 14.54
C GLU A 15 -33.06 -6.17 15.98
N PRO A 16 -33.45 -7.43 16.24
CA PRO A 16 -33.68 -7.88 17.61
C PRO A 16 -32.44 -7.68 18.48
N VAL A 17 -32.64 -7.22 19.72
CA VAL A 17 -31.54 -7.13 20.69
C VAL A 17 -30.96 -8.54 20.91
N PRO A 18 -29.63 -8.73 20.77
CA PRO A 18 -29.02 -10.03 21.02
C PRO A 18 -29.29 -10.51 22.45
N PRO A 19 -29.58 -11.81 22.65
CA PRO A 19 -29.82 -12.34 23.99
C PRO A 19 -28.55 -12.23 24.86
N PRO A 20 -28.70 -12.06 26.19
CA PRO A 20 -27.55 -12.02 27.08
C PRO A 20 -26.76 -13.33 27.03
N LEU A 21 -25.44 -13.23 26.98
CA LEU A 21 -24.54 -14.38 26.98
C LEU A 21 -24.18 -14.78 28.41
N ASN A 22 -24.26 -16.06 28.75
CA ASN A 22 -23.73 -16.59 30.01
C ASN A 22 -22.22 -16.89 29.87
N ALA A 23 -21.56 -17.22 30.99
CA ALA A 23 -20.13 -17.52 31.02
C ALA A 23 -19.72 -18.67 30.08
N ALA A 24 -20.54 -19.71 29.97
CA ALA A 24 -20.26 -20.85 29.09
C ALA A 24 -20.38 -20.46 27.60
N ASP A 25 -21.36 -19.63 27.24
CA ASP A 25 -21.48 -19.10 25.89
C ASP A 25 -20.31 -18.19 25.51
N MET A 26 -19.88 -17.32 26.42
CA MET A 26 -18.72 -16.44 26.19
C MET A 26 -17.43 -17.24 26.03
N GLN A 27 -17.20 -18.25 26.87
CA GLN A 27 -16.05 -19.13 26.73
C GLN A 27 -16.08 -19.89 25.40
N ARG A 28 -17.24 -20.46 25.03
CA ARG A 28 -17.41 -21.17 23.76
C ARG A 28 -17.15 -20.27 22.56
N LEU A 29 -17.61 -19.02 22.57
CA LEU A 29 -17.35 -18.06 21.49
C LEU A 29 -15.86 -17.73 21.39
N LEU A 30 -15.18 -17.52 22.53
CA LEU A 30 -13.73 -17.31 22.56
C LEU A 30 -12.98 -18.51 21.97
N ASP A 31 -13.31 -19.73 22.41
CA ASP A 31 -12.68 -20.96 21.90
C ASP A 31 -12.92 -21.13 20.40
N GLN A 32 -14.11 -20.81 19.91
CA GLN A 32 -14.45 -20.82 18.48
C GLN A 32 -13.64 -19.77 17.70
N THR A 33 -13.48 -18.57 18.23
CA THR A 33 -12.65 -17.52 17.62
C THR A 33 -11.19 -17.95 17.53
N ILE A 34 -10.64 -18.53 18.60
CA ILE A 34 -9.26 -19.04 18.62
C ILE A 34 -9.08 -20.13 17.57
N ALA A 35 -9.94 -21.15 17.58
CA ALA A 35 -9.88 -22.26 16.63
C ALA A 35 -10.02 -21.80 15.17
N ALA A 36 -10.85 -20.79 14.89
CA ALA A 36 -10.99 -20.22 13.56
C ALA A 36 -9.69 -19.55 13.09
N TRP A 37 -9.02 -18.77 13.94
CA TRP A 37 -7.75 -18.11 13.60
C TRP A 37 -6.57 -19.08 13.50
N GLU A 38 -6.54 -20.13 14.33
CA GLU A 38 -5.55 -21.21 14.23
C GLU A 38 -5.71 -21.98 12.92
N SER A 39 -6.95 -22.34 12.57
CA SER A 39 -7.29 -22.99 11.30
C SER A 39 -6.91 -22.12 10.10
N TRP A 40 -7.26 -20.83 10.14
CA TRP A 40 -6.85 -19.88 9.11
C TRP A 40 -5.32 -19.81 9.01
N SER A 41 -4.61 -19.64 10.12
CA SER A 41 -3.14 -19.59 10.11
C SER A 41 -2.53 -20.84 9.48
N ALA A 42 -3.01 -22.03 9.84
CA ALA A 42 -2.51 -23.30 9.32
C ALA A 42 -2.69 -23.45 7.80
N LEU A 43 -3.74 -22.85 7.23
CA LEU A 43 -4.03 -22.94 5.80
C LEU A 43 -3.30 -21.87 4.95
N HIS A 44 -3.04 -20.70 5.52
CA HIS A 44 -2.67 -19.50 4.75
C HIS A 44 -1.18 -19.12 4.86
N GLN A 45 -0.41 -19.82 5.69
CA GLN A 45 0.98 -19.46 6.01
C GLN A 45 2.00 -20.30 5.23
N ARG A 46 2.45 -19.78 4.07
CA ARG A 46 3.39 -20.50 3.17
C ARG A 46 4.83 -19.98 3.19
N TYR A 47 5.06 -18.81 3.74
CA TYR A 47 6.39 -18.21 3.79
C TYR A 47 7.29 -18.96 4.78
N GLU A 48 8.48 -19.39 4.34
CA GLU A 48 9.48 -20.14 5.14
C GLU A 48 10.81 -19.39 5.30
N GLY A 49 10.83 -18.09 5.01
CA GLY A 49 12.05 -17.28 5.13
C GLY A 49 12.39 -16.88 6.58
N PRO A 50 13.47 -16.09 6.77
CA PRO A 50 14.03 -15.77 8.09
C PRO A 50 13.04 -15.10 9.05
N TRP A 51 12.12 -14.28 8.54
CA TRP A 51 11.14 -13.54 9.33
C TRP A 51 9.78 -14.23 9.39
N ARG A 52 9.75 -15.57 9.33
CA ARG A 52 8.52 -16.37 9.21
C ARG A 52 7.43 -15.95 10.19
N HIS A 53 7.76 -15.87 11.48
CA HIS A 53 6.79 -15.50 12.51
C HIS A 53 6.16 -14.12 12.26
N LEU A 54 6.96 -13.13 11.85
CA LEU A 54 6.48 -11.78 11.58
C LEU A 54 5.63 -11.72 10.32
N VAL A 55 6.03 -12.39 9.24
CA VAL A 55 5.24 -12.47 8.00
C VAL A 55 3.89 -13.14 8.26
N HIS A 56 3.88 -14.25 8.99
CA HIS A 56 2.68 -14.98 9.40
C HIS A 56 1.76 -14.13 10.29
N HIS A 57 2.34 -13.35 11.22
CA HIS A 57 1.59 -12.43 12.05
C HIS A 57 1.00 -11.28 11.24
N SER A 58 1.79 -10.61 10.40
CA SER A 58 1.31 -9.57 9.49
C SER A 58 0.19 -10.07 8.58
N GLY A 59 0.27 -11.30 8.06
CA GLY A 59 -0.82 -11.91 7.30
C GLY A 59 -2.14 -12.00 8.08
N ARG A 60 -2.09 -12.37 9.37
CA ARG A 60 -3.28 -12.35 10.25
C ARG A 60 -3.79 -10.93 10.50
N VAL A 61 -2.89 -9.96 10.68
CA VAL A 61 -3.27 -8.56 10.85
C VAL A 61 -4.02 -8.06 9.63
N LEU A 62 -3.49 -8.29 8.42
CA LEU A 62 -4.17 -7.93 7.18
C LEU A 62 -5.53 -8.61 7.06
N GLN A 63 -5.63 -9.89 7.42
CA GLN A 63 -6.92 -10.59 7.45
C GLN A 63 -7.91 -9.99 8.45
N ALA A 64 -7.42 -9.50 9.60
CA ALA A 64 -8.26 -8.84 10.61
C ALA A 64 -8.71 -7.43 10.16
N LEU A 65 -7.95 -6.79 9.25
CA LEU A 65 -8.30 -5.53 8.61
C LEU A 65 -9.23 -5.72 7.39
N THR A 66 -9.47 -6.96 6.97
CA THR A 66 -10.41 -7.29 5.90
C THR A 66 -11.85 -7.24 6.41
N PHE A 67 -12.66 -6.37 5.81
CA PHE A 67 -14.11 -6.37 5.99
C PHE A 67 -14.72 -7.60 5.31
N GLN A 68 -14.99 -8.62 6.13
CA GLN A 68 -15.40 -9.95 5.64
C GLN A 68 -16.56 -9.93 4.64
N PRO A 69 -17.61 -9.08 4.73
CA PRO A 69 -18.70 -9.12 3.76
C PRO A 69 -18.28 -8.79 2.32
N THR A 70 -17.36 -7.85 2.12
CA THR A 70 -16.97 -7.40 0.78
C THR A 70 -15.58 -7.85 0.36
N GLY A 71 -14.67 -8.10 1.31
CA GLY A 71 -13.26 -8.33 1.04
C GLY A 71 -12.41 -7.05 0.99
N ALA A 72 -13.02 -5.87 1.22
CA ALA A 72 -12.30 -4.61 1.31
C ALA A 72 -11.34 -4.61 2.52
N ILE A 73 -10.13 -4.10 2.34
CA ILE A 73 -9.12 -4.02 3.42
C ILE A 73 -8.98 -2.56 3.82
N VAL A 74 -9.20 -2.24 5.09
CA VAL A 74 -9.01 -0.85 5.57
C VAL A 74 -7.53 -0.55 5.76
N ALA A 75 -7.10 0.70 5.49
CA ALA A 75 -5.73 1.12 5.71
C ALA A 75 -5.34 1.04 7.20
N ALA A 76 -6.28 1.36 8.09
CA ALA A 76 -6.21 1.07 9.53
C ALA A 76 -7.62 1.06 10.15
N PRO A 77 -7.85 0.41 11.30
CA PRO A 77 -9.13 0.41 11.99
C PRO A 77 -9.31 1.63 12.90
N THR A 78 -8.50 2.68 12.68
CA THR A 78 -8.39 3.87 13.52
C THR A 78 -8.59 5.15 12.71
N THR A 79 -8.88 6.23 13.43
CA THR A 79 -9.00 7.57 12.86
C THR A 79 -8.38 8.59 13.80
N SER A 80 -7.79 9.62 13.24
CA SER A 80 -7.31 10.82 13.94
C SER A 80 -6.26 10.53 15.02
N LEU A 81 -5.53 9.43 14.89
CA LEU A 81 -4.28 9.27 15.61
C LEU A 81 -3.23 10.16 14.94
N PRO A 82 -2.48 10.96 15.71
CA PRO A 82 -1.62 11.99 15.14
C PRO A 82 -0.30 11.43 14.60
N GLU A 83 0.13 11.91 13.44
CA GLU A 83 1.52 11.78 12.95
C GLU A 83 2.49 12.63 13.80
N THR A 84 1.99 13.60 14.57
CA THR A 84 2.78 14.36 15.54
C THR A 84 1.90 14.73 16.73
N PRO A 85 2.22 14.31 17.96
CA PRO A 85 1.40 14.66 19.14
C PRO A 85 1.18 16.16 19.26
N GLY A 86 -0.09 16.60 19.34
CA GLY A 86 -0.49 18.00 19.35
C GLY A 86 -0.60 18.66 17.96
N GLY A 87 -0.19 17.98 16.90
CA GLY A 87 -0.20 18.45 15.52
C GLY A 87 -1.55 18.26 14.80
N GLU A 88 -1.60 18.78 13.58
CA GLU A 88 -2.81 18.80 12.75
C GLU A 88 -2.94 17.62 11.76
N ARG A 89 -1.91 16.78 11.65
CA ARG A 89 -1.85 15.61 10.76
C ARG A 89 -2.53 14.40 11.40
N ASN A 90 -3.87 14.42 11.40
CA ASN A 90 -4.73 13.45 12.08
C ASN A 90 -5.81 12.97 11.09
N TRP A 91 -5.60 11.81 10.47
CA TRP A 91 -6.41 11.33 9.35
C TRP A 91 -7.28 10.13 9.69
N ASP A 92 -8.40 9.96 8.97
CA ASP A 92 -9.26 8.78 9.06
C ASP A 92 -8.83 7.72 8.04
N TYR A 93 -8.40 6.56 8.53
CA TYR A 93 -7.83 5.48 7.71
C TYR A 93 -8.74 4.25 7.60
N ARG A 94 -10.00 4.36 8.04
CA ARG A 94 -11.00 3.28 8.00
C ARG A 94 -11.58 3.02 6.60
N TYR A 95 -10.83 3.37 5.57
CA TYR A 95 -11.20 3.29 4.16
C TYR A 95 -10.24 2.36 3.42
N THR A 96 -10.63 1.95 2.22
CA THR A 96 -9.83 1.09 1.36
C THR A 96 -9.31 1.90 0.18
N TRP A 97 -7.99 1.95 0.02
CA TRP A 97 -7.33 2.64 -1.09
C TRP A 97 -7.08 1.68 -2.25
N VAL A 98 -7.35 2.15 -3.47
CA VAL A 98 -6.98 1.45 -4.72
C VAL A 98 -5.48 1.56 -4.95
N ARG A 99 -4.87 2.67 -4.52
CA ARG A 99 -3.41 2.86 -4.58
C ARG A 99 -2.66 1.68 -3.95
N ASP A 100 -3.21 1.15 -2.88
CA ASP A 100 -2.54 0.16 -2.05
C ASP A 100 -2.63 -1.24 -2.66
N ALA A 101 -3.41 -1.41 -3.74
CA ALA A 101 -3.83 -2.70 -4.25
C ALA A 101 -2.67 -3.57 -4.75
N SER A 102 -1.72 -3.03 -5.52
CA SER A 102 -0.64 -3.85 -6.10
C SER A 102 0.24 -4.48 -5.01
N LEU A 103 0.73 -3.63 -4.09
CA LEU A 103 1.55 -4.03 -2.96
C LEU A 103 0.79 -4.97 -2.01
N THR A 104 -0.51 -4.72 -1.81
CA THR A 104 -1.39 -5.60 -1.03
C THR A 104 -1.55 -6.96 -1.68
N MET A 105 -1.69 -7.04 -3.01
CA MET A 105 -1.80 -8.32 -3.73
C MET A 105 -0.53 -9.13 -3.61
N ASP A 106 0.64 -8.52 -3.80
CA ASP A 106 1.92 -9.20 -3.61
C ASP A 106 2.07 -9.74 -2.18
N ALA A 107 1.72 -8.93 -1.19
CA ALA A 107 1.80 -9.31 0.21
C ALA A 107 0.81 -10.43 0.56
N LEU A 108 -0.45 -10.34 0.11
CA LEU A 108 -1.45 -11.37 0.35
C LEU A 108 -1.11 -12.67 -0.38
N TRP A 109 -0.53 -12.61 -1.57
CA TRP A 109 -0.08 -13.82 -2.27
C TRP A 109 1.05 -14.54 -1.52
N VAL A 110 1.93 -13.78 -0.85
CA VAL A 110 3.04 -14.34 -0.06
C VAL A 110 2.58 -14.83 1.32
N ALA A 111 1.74 -14.05 2.00
CA ALA A 111 1.39 -14.25 3.40
C ALA A 111 0.02 -14.93 3.64
N ALA A 112 -0.82 -15.00 2.61
CA ALA A 112 -2.16 -15.58 2.65
C ALA A 112 -2.43 -16.50 1.44
N CYS A 113 -3.66 -17.01 1.34
CA CYS A 113 -4.07 -17.80 0.18
C CYS A 113 -4.48 -16.88 -0.98
N PRO A 114 -4.54 -17.42 -2.21
CA PRO A 114 -5.03 -16.69 -3.36
C PRO A 114 -6.47 -16.17 -3.19
N ASP A 115 -7.30 -16.83 -2.38
CA ASP A 115 -8.71 -16.50 -2.20
C ASP A 115 -8.93 -15.11 -1.59
N GLU A 116 -8.16 -14.72 -0.57
CA GLU A 116 -8.24 -13.37 0.00
C GLU A 116 -7.88 -12.29 -1.03
N ALA A 117 -6.82 -12.52 -1.80
CA ALA A 117 -6.39 -11.61 -2.86
C ALA A 117 -7.47 -11.48 -3.95
N TYR A 118 -8.10 -12.59 -4.34
CA TYR A 118 -9.20 -12.58 -5.32
C TYR A 118 -10.41 -11.79 -4.84
N ARG A 119 -10.81 -11.97 -3.57
CA ARG A 119 -11.96 -11.25 -3.00
C ARG A 119 -11.73 -9.74 -2.94
N PHE A 120 -10.53 -9.33 -2.53
CA PHE A 120 -10.17 -7.90 -2.54
C PHE A 120 -10.16 -7.34 -3.96
N PHE A 121 -9.60 -8.09 -4.93
CA PHE A 121 -9.59 -7.66 -6.33
C PHE A 121 -10.99 -7.57 -6.92
N ASP A 122 -11.87 -8.54 -6.65
CA ASP A 122 -13.26 -8.53 -7.11
C ASP A 122 -14.02 -7.32 -6.54
N TRP A 123 -13.85 -7.02 -5.24
CA TRP A 123 -14.40 -5.80 -4.64
C TRP A 123 -13.88 -4.54 -5.33
N MET A 124 -12.57 -4.43 -5.52
CA MET A 124 -11.94 -3.27 -6.15
C MET A 124 -12.46 -3.09 -7.58
N ALA A 125 -12.50 -4.17 -8.38
CA ALA A 125 -13.00 -4.14 -9.74
C ALA A 125 -14.46 -3.67 -9.80
N VAL A 126 -15.32 -4.08 -8.87
CA VAL A 126 -16.72 -3.65 -8.81
C VAL A 126 -16.86 -2.20 -8.33
N ALA A 127 -16.20 -1.84 -7.21
CA ALA A 127 -16.21 -0.49 -6.65
C ALA A 127 -15.72 0.55 -7.66
N VAL A 128 -14.69 0.18 -8.42
CA VAL A 128 -14.08 1.03 -9.43
C VAL A 128 -14.85 1.01 -10.76
N ALA A 129 -15.24 -0.15 -11.29
CA ALA A 129 -15.93 -0.21 -12.59
C ALA A 129 -17.30 0.48 -12.58
N SER A 130 -17.91 0.67 -11.40
CA SER A 130 -19.10 1.49 -11.28
C SER A 130 -18.85 2.99 -11.58
N GLN A 131 -17.61 3.44 -11.77
CA GLN A 131 -17.25 4.82 -12.15
C GLN A 131 -17.37 5.13 -13.65
N ILE A 132 -17.82 4.19 -14.51
CA ILE A 132 -17.86 4.40 -15.97
C ILE A 132 -18.97 5.42 -16.34
N THR A 133 -18.67 6.69 -16.13
CA THR A 133 -19.10 7.84 -16.92
C THR A 133 -17.84 8.45 -17.50
N LEU A 134 -17.75 8.51 -18.82
CA LEU A 134 -16.58 9.01 -19.55
C LEU A 134 -16.26 10.46 -19.13
N GLY A 135 -15.13 10.67 -18.45
CA GLY A 135 -14.58 12.01 -18.16
C GLY A 135 -13.91 12.14 -16.79
N ASP A 136 -14.39 11.43 -15.78
CA ASP A 136 -13.93 11.61 -14.40
C ASP A 136 -12.60 10.87 -14.13
N ASP A 137 -11.78 11.43 -13.24
CA ASP A 137 -10.60 10.73 -12.70
C ASP A 137 -11.01 9.57 -11.79
N LEU A 138 -10.14 8.56 -11.71
CA LEU A 138 -10.40 7.40 -10.87
C LEU A 138 -10.35 7.80 -9.39
N GLN A 139 -11.43 7.60 -8.64
CA GLN A 139 -11.40 7.80 -7.18
C GLN A 139 -10.41 6.82 -6.53
N ILE A 140 -9.59 7.34 -5.62
CA ILE A 140 -8.43 6.65 -5.07
C ILE A 140 -8.74 5.80 -3.84
N MET A 141 -9.87 6.06 -3.19
CA MET A 141 -10.27 5.40 -1.95
C MET A 141 -11.78 5.28 -1.84
N PHE A 142 -12.26 4.29 -1.10
CA PHE A 142 -13.68 4.00 -0.91
C PHE A 142 -13.98 3.55 0.52
N GLY A 143 -15.24 3.68 0.94
CA GLY A 143 -15.75 2.95 2.10
C GLY A 143 -15.73 1.44 1.84
N VAL A 144 -15.79 0.64 2.91
CA VAL A 144 -15.71 -0.82 2.83
C VAL A 144 -16.85 -1.46 2.02
N GLY A 145 -17.98 -0.76 1.88
CA GLY A 145 -19.11 -1.13 1.02
C GLY A 145 -19.01 -0.59 -0.41
N GLY A 146 -17.94 0.14 -0.75
CA GLY A 146 -17.77 0.85 -2.03
C GLY A 146 -18.33 2.28 -2.01
N GLU A 147 -18.62 2.83 -0.82
CA GLU A 147 -19.10 4.21 -0.66
C GLU A 147 -18.09 5.21 -1.23
N ARG A 148 -18.60 6.23 -1.91
CA ARG A 148 -17.76 7.22 -2.60
C ARG A 148 -17.64 8.56 -1.89
N ASP A 149 -18.69 8.96 -1.20
CA ASP A 149 -18.66 10.19 -0.41
C ASP A 149 -17.97 9.93 0.92
N LEU A 150 -16.70 10.31 0.97
CA LEU A 150 -15.87 10.25 2.18
C LEU A 150 -15.61 11.64 2.74
N THR A 151 -16.60 12.55 2.61
CA THR A 151 -16.48 13.95 3.04
C THR A 151 -15.89 14.05 4.44
N GLU A 152 -14.72 14.67 4.49
CA GLU A 152 -14.01 14.97 5.72
C GLU A 152 -14.78 15.98 6.56
N ARG A 153 -14.93 15.68 7.85
CA ARG A 153 -15.59 16.52 8.85
C ARG A 153 -14.76 16.55 10.11
N GLU A 154 -14.54 17.75 10.63
CA GLU A 154 -13.92 17.93 11.94
C GLU A 154 -14.94 17.79 13.07
N LEU A 155 -14.50 17.22 14.18
CA LEU A 155 -15.27 17.03 15.41
C LEU A 155 -14.68 17.89 16.53
N PRO A 156 -14.92 19.23 16.53
CA PRO A 156 -14.26 20.17 17.43
C PRO A 156 -14.60 19.94 18.92
N GLN A 157 -15.66 19.19 19.21
CA GLN A 157 -16.06 18.79 20.56
C GLN A 157 -15.16 17.71 21.18
N LEU A 158 -14.36 16.99 20.38
CA LEU A 158 -13.45 15.97 20.86
C LEU A 158 -12.05 16.57 21.05
N ALA A 159 -11.42 16.28 22.19
CA ALA A 159 -10.07 16.76 22.48
C ALA A 159 -9.00 16.10 21.59
N GLY A 160 -9.26 14.88 21.12
CA GLY A 160 -8.29 14.04 20.41
C GLY A 160 -7.32 13.32 21.35
N TRP A 161 -6.54 12.40 20.81
CA TRP A 161 -5.53 11.69 21.59
C TRP A 161 -4.40 12.65 21.98
N ARG A 162 -4.06 12.72 23.27
CA ARG A 162 -3.09 13.69 23.83
C ARG A 162 -3.33 15.13 23.37
N ASP A 163 -4.60 15.55 23.33
CA ASP A 163 -5.03 16.88 22.89
C ASP A 163 -4.67 17.24 21.44
N SER A 164 -4.37 16.24 20.60
CA SER A 164 -4.05 16.43 19.18
C SER A 164 -5.31 16.77 18.38
N ARG A 165 -5.31 17.91 17.70
CA ARG A 165 -6.47 18.45 17.00
C ARG A 165 -6.11 18.85 15.57
N PRO A 166 -7.07 18.76 14.63
CA PRO A 166 -8.47 18.38 14.85
C PRO A 166 -8.67 16.85 14.86
N VAL A 167 -9.79 16.40 15.45
CA VAL A 167 -10.31 15.05 15.23
C VAL A 167 -11.17 15.08 13.98
N ARG A 168 -10.92 14.18 13.04
CA ARG A 168 -11.59 14.09 11.74
C ARG A 168 -12.31 12.76 11.57
N ILE A 169 -13.38 12.78 10.80
CA ILE A 169 -13.99 11.60 10.19
C ILE A 169 -14.16 11.85 8.70
N GLY A 170 -14.03 10.83 7.86
CA GLY A 170 -13.84 11.08 6.43
C GLY A 170 -12.39 11.44 6.12
N ASN A 171 -12.05 11.46 4.83
CA ASN A 171 -10.68 11.71 4.40
C ASN A 171 -10.68 12.56 3.14
N GLY A 172 -10.15 13.79 3.23
CA GLY A 172 -10.22 14.80 2.18
C GLY A 172 -9.56 14.40 0.86
N ALA A 173 -8.66 13.42 0.87
CA ALA A 173 -7.98 12.99 -0.35
C ALA A 173 -8.90 12.25 -1.34
N TRP A 174 -10.13 11.88 -0.95
CA TRP A 174 -11.10 11.25 -1.86
C TRP A 174 -11.43 12.11 -3.10
N ARG A 175 -11.22 13.43 -3.03
CA ARG A 175 -11.39 14.38 -4.15
C ARG A 175 -10.09 14.70 -4.89
N GLN A 176 -8.95 14.22 -4.39
CA GLN A 176 -7.67 14.48 -5.01
C GLN A 176 -7.52 13.64 -6.27
N ARG A 177 -6.80 14.23 -7.23
CA ARG A 177 -6.44 13.56 -8.45
C ARG A 177 -5.09 12.87 -8.27
N GLN A 178 -5.08 11.56 -8.53
CA GLN A 178 -3.88 10.74 -8.59
C GLN A 178 -3.94 9.90 -9.85
N ILE A 179 -2.93 10.03 -10.71
CA ILE A 179 -2.86 9.23 -11.94
C ILE A 179 -2.04 7.96 -11.73
N ASP A 180 -1.36 7.81 -10.59
CA ASP A 180 -0.67 6.59 -10.18
C ASP A 180 -1.62 5.41 -9.98
N VAL A 181 -2.85 5.65 -9.55
CA VAL A 181 -3.87 4.63 -9.28
C VAL A 181 -4.11 3.65 -10.45
N TYR A 182 -3.91 4.09 -11.70
CA TYR A 182 -4.01 3.20 -12.87
C TYR A 182 -2.90 2.15 -12.91
N GLY A 183 -1.69 2.53 -12.49
CA GLY A 183 -0.55 1.61 -12.35
C GLY A 183 -0.80 0.59 -11.26
N GLU A 184 -1.35 1.03 -10.13
CA GLU A 184 -1.62 0.18 -8.98
C GLU A 184 -2.68 -0.89 -9.29
N LEU A 185 -3.77 -0.47 -9.93
CA LEU A 185 -4.81 -1.37 -10.41
C LEU A 185 -4.26 -2.39 -11.42
N MET A 186 -3.50 -1.94 -12.41
CA MET A 186 -2.97 -2.80 -13.45
C MET A 186 -1.82 -3.69 -12.96
N GLY A 187 -1.07 -3.25 -11.95
CA GLY A 187 -0.07 -4.05 -11.23
C GLY A 187 -0.75 -5.19 -10.46
N ALA A 188 -1.79 -4.88 -9.68
CA ALA A 188 -2.61 -5.89 -9.00
C ALA A 188 -3.22 -6.90 -9.99
N ALA A 189 -3.74 -6.43 -11.12
CA ALA A 189 -4.26 -7.30 -12.18
C ALA A 189 -3.17 -8.24 -12.73
N ARG A 190 -1.93 -7.75 -12.91
CA ARG A 190 -0.79 -8.57 -13.37
C ARG A 190 -0.42 -9.62 -12.34
N ALA A 191 -0.37 -9.27 -11.05
CA ALA A 191 -0.10 -10.21 -9.97
C ALA A 191 -1.13 -11.36 -9.91
N LEU A 192 -2.38 -11.07 -10.29
CA LEU A 192 -3.47 -12.05 -10.34
C LEU A 192 -3.74 -12.59 -11.75
N GLN A 193 -2.74 -12.61 -12.63
CA GLN A 193 -2.88 -13.09 -14.01
C GLN A 193 -3.57 -14.46 -14.14
N PRO A 194 -3.28 -15.49 -13.31
CA PRO A 194 -3.97 -16.77 -13.38
C PRO A 194 -5.49 -16.67 -13.16
N TYR A 195 -5.94 -15.66 -12.40
CA TYR A 195 -7.35 -15.40 -12.11
C TYR A 195 -8.04 -14.57 -13.19
N LEU A 196 -7.32 -13.70 -13.90
CA LEU A 196 -7.88 -12.84 -14.96
C LEU A 196 -8.62 -13.62 -16.05
N GLY A 197 -8.25 -14.88 -16.29
CA GLY A 197 -8.96 -15.76 -17.23
C GLY A 197 -10.43 -15.98 -16.88
N ARG A 198 -10.78 -15.91 -15.58
CA ARG A 198 -12.11 -16.15 -15.02
C ARG A 198 -12.97 -14.88 -14.92
N LEU A 199 -12.36 -13.70 -15.05
CA LEU A 199 -13.07 -12.44 -14.97
C LEU A 199 -14.03 -12.23 -16.14
N ASP A 200 -15.12 -11.53 -15.85
CA ASP A 200 -16.12 -11.19 -16.86
C ASP A 200 -15.59 -10.16 -17.89
N HIS A 201 -16.32 -10.03 -18.99
CA HIS A 201 -15.96 -9.10 -20.06
C HIS A 201 -16.02 -7.62 -19.62
N THR A 202 -16.83 -7.28 -18.60
CA THR A 202 -16.95 -5.91 -18.10
C THR A 202 -15.67 -5.48 -17.40
N VAL A 203 -15.12 -6.32 -16.53
CA VAL A 203 -13.86 -6.08 -15.83
C VAL A 203 -12.70 -6.01 -16.83
N LYS A 204 -12.64 -6.92 -17.81
CA LYS A 204 -11.59 -6.87 -18.86
C LYS A 204 -11.63 -5.59 -19.69
N ARG A 205 -12.83 -5.14 -20.07
CA ARG A 205 -13.02 -3.85 -20.76
C ARG A 205 -12.62 -2.67 -19.87
N PHE A 206 -12.95 -2.74 -18.57
CA PHE A 206 -12.58 -1.73 -17.60
C PHE A 206 -11.05 -1.62 -17.46
N LEU A 207 -10.33 -2.73 -17.27
CA LEU A 207 -8.85 -2.75 -17.21
C LEU A 207 -8.21 -2.21 -18.50
N THR A 208 -8.78 -2.56 -19.66
CA THR A 208 -8.35 -2.01 -20.95
C THR A 208 -8.51 -0.48 -20.99
N GLY A 209 -9.66 0.03 -20.51
CA GLY A 209 -9.93 1.47 -20.43
C GLY A 209 -9.04 2.20 -19.41
N ALA A 210 -8.68 1.54 -18.31
CA ALA A 210 -7.71 2.08 -17.33
C ALA A 210 -6.33 2.29 -17.98
N ALA A 211 -5.86 1.32 -18.77
CA ALA A 211 -4.61 1.45 -19.52
C ALA A 211 -4.66 2.58 -20.57
N ASP A 212 -5.76 2.71 -21.31
CA ASP A 212 -5.95 3.83 -22.26
C ASP A 212 -5.94 5.19 -21.55
N THR A 213 -6.54 5.23 -20.36
CA THR A 213 -6.61 6.45 -19.56
C THR A 213 -5.23 6.83 -19.04
N ALA A 214 -4.44 5.87 -18.56
CA ALA A 214 -3.03 6.08 -18.21
C ALA A 214 -2.22 6.60 -19.40
N ALA A 215 -2.39 6.00 -20.60
CA ALA A 215 -1.73 6.46 -21.83
C ALA A 215 -2.10 7.90 -22.22
N THR A 216 -3.30 8.36 -21.86
CA THR A 216 -3.78 9.70 -22.18
C THR A 216 -3.37 10.73 -21.12
N LYS A 217 -3.59 10.42 -19.84
CA LYS A 217 -3.47 11.35 -18.71
C LYS A 217 -2.05 11.45 -18.13
N TRP A 218 -1.09 10.61 -18.54
CA TRP A 218 0.25 10.63 -17.94
C TRP A 218 0.96 12.00 -18.02
N LYS A 219 0.62 12.84 -19.02
CA LYS A 219 1.20 14.19 -19.19
C LYS A 219 0.65 15.23 -18.22
N GLU A 220 -0.35 14.89 -17.42
CA GLU A 220 -1.01 15.83 -16.53
C GLU A 220 -0.28 15.95 -15.19
N LYS A 221 -0.62 16.96 -14.39
CA LYS A 221 -0.13 17.11 -13.02
C LYS A 221 -1.15 16.51 -12.05
N ASP A 222 -0.67 16.01 -10.93
CA ASP A 222 -1.47 15.33 -9.90
C ASP A 222 -0.89 15.61 -8.50
N GLN A 223 -1.49 14.99 -7.46
CA GLN A 223 -1.06 15.16 -6.06
C GLN A 223 -0.07 14.10 -5.56
N GLY A 224 0.31 13.15 -6.43
CA GLY A 224 1.28 12.11 -6.10
C GLY A 224 0.77 11.14 -5.04
N ILE A 225 1.61 10.15 -4.73
CA ILE A 225 1.28 9.05 -3.82
C ILE A 225 0.97 9.54 -2.39
N TRP A 226 1.63 10.61 -1.96
CA TRP A 226 1.55 11.17 -0.61
C TRP A 226 0.40 12.17 -0.41
N GLU A 227 -0.50 12.31 -1.40
CA GLU A 227 -1.71 13.13 -1.26
C GLU A 227 -1.40 14.60 -0.88
N ILE A 228 -0.29 15.12 -1.42
CA ILE A 228 0.28 16.42 -1.05
C ILE A 228 -0.79 17.50 -1.24
N ARG A 229 -1.06 18.28 -0.20
CA ARG A 229 -2.11 19.32 -0.21
C ARG A 229 -1.68 20.61 -0.92
N GLY A 230 -0.48 20.64 -1.48
CA GLY A 230 0.06 21.74 -2.28
C GLY A 230 -0.38 21.75 -3.76
N GLU A 231 0.33 22.55 -4.56
CA GLU A 231 0.11 22.65 -6.01
C GLU A 231 0.46 21.33 -6.72
N PRO A 232 -0.38 20.83 -7.64
CA PRO A 232 -0.10 19.64 -8.41
C PRO A 232 1.22 19.72 -9.17
N ARG A 233 1.93 18.59 -9.29
CA ARG A 233 3.23 18.50 -9.99
C ARG A 233 3.27 17.31 -10.94
N HIS A 234 4.34 17.23 -11.73
CA HIS A 234 4.67 15.99 -12.43
C HIS A 234 5.48 15.09 -11.50
N PHE A 235 4.82 14.51 -10.51
CA PHE A 235 5.47 13.58 -9.58
C PHE A 235 6.02 12.37 -10.34
N LEU A 236 7.26 12.01 -10.06
CA LEU A 236 7.95 10.93 -10.77
C LEU A 236 7.22 9.61 -10.55
N TYR A 237 6.82 9.34 -9.29
CA TYR A 237 6.02 8.17 -8.93
C TYR A 237 4.80 8.00 -9.82
N SER A 238 4.03 9.07 -10.04
CA SER A 238 2.83 9.03 -10.86
C SER A 238 3.11 8.71 -12.32
N LYS A 239 4.26 9.18 -12.85
CA LYS A 239 4.70 8.81 -14.21
C LYS A 239 5.16 7.36 -14.26
N LEU A 240 5.87 6.90 -13.25
CA LEU A 240 6.30 5.51 -13.11
C LEU A 240 5.09 4.57 -13.07
N MET A 241 4.05 4.90 -12.30
CA MET A 241 2.85 4.08 -12.24
C MET A 241 2.04 4.09 -13.55
N CYS A 242 2.00 5.22 -14.28
CA CYS A 242 1.48 5.20 -15.65
C CYS A 242 2.30 4.28 -16.58
N TRP A 243 3.63 4.23 -16.42
CA TRP A 243 4.48 3.28 -17.14
C TRP A 243 4.15 1.83 -16.77
N VAL A 244 4.00 1.52 -15.47
CA VAL A 244 3.59 0.20 -14.97
C VAL A 244 2.24 -0.21 -15.54
N ALA A 245 1.28 0.72 -15.61
CA ALA A 245 -0.05 0.46 -16.16
C ALA A 245 0.02 -0.06 -17.61
N LEU A 246 0.81 0.61 -18.45
CA LEU A 246 0.97 0.24 -19.86
C LEU A 246 1.79 -1.03 -20.02
N ASP A 247 2.86 -1.19 -19.24
CA ASP A 247 3.67 -2.39 -19.23
C ASP A 247 2.81 -3.62 -18.85
N SER A 248 1.93 -3.49 -17.85
CA SER A 248 0.98 -4.53 -17.43
C SER A 248 -0.04 -4.81 -18.51
N ALA A 249 -0.58 -3.76 -19.13
CA ALA A 249 -1.58 -3.91 -20.17
C ALA A 249 -1.03 -4.65 -21.40
N ILE A 250 0.24 -4.42 -21.75
CA ILE A 250 0.91 -5.13 -22.85
C ILE A 250 1.05 -6.61 -22.54
N ASP A 251 1.52 -6.97 -21.34
CA ASP A 251 1.65 -8.37 -20.92
C ASP A 251 0.30 -9.09 -20.83
N LEU A 252 -0.72 -8.38 -20.35
CA LEU A 252 -2.07 -8.90 -20.16
C LEU A 252 -2.93 -8.84 -21.43
N ALA A 253 -2.47 -8.23 -22.52
CA ALA A 253 -3.25 -8.00 -23.73
C ALA A 253 -3.94 -9.25 -24.30
N PRO A 254 -3.33 -10.46 -24.30
CA PRO A 254 -4.00 -11.68 -24.74
C PRO A 254 -5.21 -12.05 -23.88
N LEU A 255 -5.13 -11.86 -22.56
CA LEU A 255 -6.20 -12.18 -21.61
C LEU A 255 -7.33 -11.15 -21.63
N LEU A 256 -6.98 -9.89 -21.91
CA LEU A 256 -7.91 -8.77 -22.03
C LEU A 256 -8.61 -8.72 -23.40
N GLY A 257 -8.10 -9.44 -24.41
CA GLY A 257 -8.57 -9.32 -25.79
C GLY A 257 -8.19 -7.98 -26.44
N ALA A 258 -7.11 -7.35 -25.97
CA ALA A 258 -6.72 -5.97 -26.31
C ALA A 258 -5.57 -5.88 -27.33
N GLY A 259 -5.36 -6.93 -28.14
CA GLY A 259 -4.23 -7.02 -29.07
C GLY A 259 -4.07 -5.82 -30.02
N ALA A 260 -5.17 -5.22 -30.48
CA ALA A 260 -5.15 -4.05 -31.36
C ALA A 260 -4.61 -2.76 -30.71
N ARG A 261 -4.49 -2.71 -29.37
CA ARG A 261 -4.01 -1.54 -28.61
C ARG A 261 -2.52 -1.61 -28.26
N VAL A 262 -1.92 -2.80 -28.39
CA VAL A 262 -0.56 -3.08 -27.91
C VAL A 262 0.48 -2.13 -28.50
N ASP A 263 0.42 -1.83 -29.79
CA ASP A 263 1.40 -0.94 -30.43
C ASP A 263 1.30 0.50 -29.91
N ALA A 264 0.09 1.00 -29.69
CA ALA A 264 -0.13 2.33 -29.12
C ALA A 264 0.32 2.41 -27.64
N TRP A 265 0.04 1.37 -26.86
CA TRP A 265 0.52 1.28 -25.48
C TRP A 265 2.04 1.19 -25.40
N LYS A 266 2.69 0.41 -26.27
CA LYS A 266 4.17 0.35 -26.35
C LYS A 266 4.78 1.71 -26.65
N ALA A 267 4.26 2.40 -27.67
CA ALA A 267 4.75 3.72 -28.05
C ALA A 267 4.65 4.72 -26.88
N THR A 268 3.52 4.72 -26.18
CA THR A 268 3.30 5.61 -25.03
C THR A 268 4.14 5.22 -23.82
N ARG A 269 4.26 3.92 -23.51
CA ARG A 269 5.14 3.41 -22.44
C ARG A 269 6.59 3.85 -22.68
N ASP A 270 7.07 3.77 -23.92
CA ASP A 270 8.43 4.17 -24.27
C ASP A 270 8.61 5.71 -24.27
N GLU A 271 7.54 6.48 -24.50
CA GLU A 271 7.52 7.93 -24.29
C GLU A 271 7.64 8.29 -22.79
N ILE A 272 6.85 7.65 -21.93
CA ILE A 272 6.91 7.84 -20.48
C ILE A 272 8.30 7.46 -19.96
N ARG A 273 8.84 6.33 -20.41
CA ARG A 273 10.18 5.86 -20.04
C ARG A 273 11.23 6.93 -20.33
N ARG A 274 11.23 7.50 -21.54
CA ARG A 274 12.15 8.60 -21.90
C ARG A 274 11.94 9.82 -21.01
N ALA A 275 10.71 10.23 -20.77
CA ALA A 275 10.42 11.38 -19.91
C ALA A 275 10.95 11.19 -18.48
N ILE A 276 10.78 10.01 -17.87
CA ILE A 276 11.34 9.72 -16.55
C ILE A 276 12.86 9.77 -16.57
N LEU A 277 13.51 9.18 -17.57
CA LEU A 277 14.97 9.16 -17.67
C LEU A 277 15.56 10.56 -17.90
N ASP A 278 14.89 11.40 -18.70
CA ASP A 278 15.41 12.71 -19.10
C ASP A 278 15.05 13.82 -18.09
N GLN A 279 13.87 13.75 -17.46
CA GLN A 279 13.33 14.82 -16.61
C GLN A 279 13.22 14.45 -15.13
N GLY A 280 13.22 13.16 -14.82
CA GLY A 280 13.17 12.64 -13.45
C GLY A 280 14.53 12.43 -12.81
N TRP A 281 15.61 12.36 -13.60
CA TRP A 281 16.98 12.26 -13.10
C TRP A 281 17.54 13.64 -12.78
N SER A 282 18.07 13.83 -11.58
CA SER A 282 18.85 15.00 -11.21
C SER A 282 20.32 14.65 -11.10
N GLU A 283 21.15 15.30 -11.93
CA GLU A 283 22.61 15.24 -11.82
C GLU A 283 23.11 15.86 -10.50
N ARG A 284 22.39 16.87 -9.98
CA ARG A 284 22.76 17.54 -8.71
C ARG A 284 22.50 16.64 -7.51
N ALA A 285 21.37 15.95 -7.50
CA ALA A 285 21.03 14.99 -6.45
C ALA A 285 21.75 13.65 -6.65
N ASN A 286 22.24 13.37 -7.86
CA ASN A 286 22.73 12.07 -8.33
C ASN A 286 21.70 10.96 -8.06
N ALA A 287 20.44 11.23 -8.36
CA ALA A 287 19.31 10.38 -8.06
C ALA A 287 18.09 10.73 -8.92
N PHE A 288 17.15 9.80 -9.02
CA PHE A 288 15.78 10.14 -9.38
C PHE A 288 15.10 10.92 -8.23
N THR A 289 14.40 12.01 -8.56
CA THR A 289 13.86 12.97 -7.59
C THR A 289 12.33 12.99 -7.56
N GLN A 290 11.75 13.71 -6.59
CA GLN A 290 10.32 13.68 -6.26
C GLN A 290 9.41 13.98 -7.46
N SER A 291 9.76 15.01 -8.22
CA SER A 291 9.00 15.49 -9.37
C SER A 291 9.91 16.00 -10.46
N PHE A 292 9.46 16.00 -11.71
CA PHE A 292 10.27 16.46 -12.83
C PHE A 292 10.81 17.88 -12.61
N GLY A 293 12.13 18.03 -12.80
CA GLY A 293 12.85 19.29 -12.58
C GLY A 293 13.12 19.67 -11.12
N SER A 294 12.76 18.82 -10.14
CA SER A 294 13.15 19.00 -8.74
C SER A 294 14.46 18.29 -8.42
N ASP A 295 15.14 18.75 -7.38
CA ASP A 295 16.29 18.10 -6.78
C ASP A 295 15.98 17.42 -5.44
N ASP A 296 14.72 17.53 -4.99
CA ASP A 296 14.26 16.94 -3.74
C ASP A 296 14.13 15.42 -3.88
N LEU A 297 14.62 14.67 -2.89
CA LEU A 297 14.48 13.23 -2.84
C LEU A 297 13.09 12.83 -2.32
N ASP A 298 12.61 11.68 -2.78
CA ASP A 298 11.38 11.05 -2.31
C ASP A 298 11.59 9.54 -2.21
N ALA A 299 11.19 8.95 -1.09
CA ALA A 299 11.25 7.52 -0.85
C ALA A 299 10.40 6.71 -1.84
N SER A 300 9.37 7.31 -2.46
CA SER A 300 8.58 6.67 -3.51
C SER A 300 9.44 6.23 -4.71
N ASN A 301 10.62 6.83 -4.91
CA ASN A 301 11.52 6.45 -6.00
C ASN A 301 12.24 5.12 -5.76
N LEU A 302 12.16 4.55 -4.56
CA LEU A 302 12.54 3.16 -4.30
C LEU A 302 11.67 2.16 -5.08
N MET A 303 10.51 2.60 -5.57
CA MET A 303 9.65 1.77 -6.41
C MET A 303 10.22 1.56 -7.82
N LEU A 304 11.14 2.41 -8.30
CA LEU A 304 11.79 2.24 -9.62
C LEU A 304 12.47 0.85 -9.77
N PRO A 305 13.37 0.43 -8.85
CA PRO A 305 13.91 -0.93 -8.91
C PRO A 305 12.87 -2.00 -8.57
N ILE A 306 11.96 -1.74 -7.62
CA ILE A 306 10.97 -2.73 -7.16
C ILE A 306 10.04 -3.17 -8.30
N VAL A 307 9.55 -2.23 -9.11
CA VAL A 307 8.68 -2.52 -10.27
C VAL A 307 9.45 -2.84 -11.55
N GLY A 308 10.77 -2.96 -11.48
CA GLY A 308 11.60 -3.35 -12.62
C GLY A 308 11.69 -2.32 -13.75
N PHE A 309 11.61 -1.02 -13.43
CA PHE A 309 11.68 0.04 -14.45
C PHE A 309 13.00 0.01 -15.24
N LEU A 310 14.11 -0.19 -14.53
CA LEU A 310 15.45 -0.39 -15.09
C LEU A 310 16.04 -1.70 -14.56
N PRO A 311 17.04 -2.30 -15.26
CA PRO A 311 17.78 -3.43 -14.72
C PRO A 311 18.35 -3.10 -13.33
N PRO A 312 18.35 -4.05 -12.37
CA PRO A 312 18.90 -3.80 -11.03
C PRO A 312 20.38 -3.40 -10.99
N THR A 313 21.12 -3.70 -12.06
CA THR A 313 22.53 -3.32 -12.25
C THR A 313 22.72 -1.92 -12.83
N ASP A 314 21.66 -1.21 -13.21
CA ASP A 314 21.76 0.17 -13.71
C ASP A 314 22.27 1.08 -12.58
N THR A 315 23.31 1.85 -12.87
CA THR A 315 24.00 2.70 -11.89
C THR A 315 23.08 3.75 -11.29
N ARG A 316 22.06 4.21 -12.02
CA ARG A 316 21.09 5.21 -11.54
C ARG A 316 20.13 4.62 -10.50
N MET A 317 19.80 3.33 -10.61
CA MET A 317 18.97 2.64 -9.60
C MET A 317 19.72 2.59 -8.27
N ARG A 318 20.97 2.11 -8.31
CA ARG A 318 21.85 2.05 -7.14
C ARG A 318 22.09 3.44 -6.54
N ALA A 319 22.42 4.43 -7.38
CA ALA A 319 22.66 5.79 -6.93
C ALA A 319 21.43 6.41 -6.25
N THR A 320 20.21 6.13 -6.74
CA THR A 320 18.97 6.59 -6.11
C THR A 320 18.75 5.92 -4.75
N VAL A 321 18.93 4.60 -4.66
CA VAL A 321 18.84 3.84 -3.39
C VAL A 321 19.85 4.37 -2.37
N ASP A 322 21.08 4.63 -2.81
CA ASP A 322 22.15 5.17 -1.96
C ASP A 322 21.87 6.60 -1.49
N ALA A 323 21.40 7.47 -2.39
CA ALA A 323 21.04 8.85 -2.04
C ALA A 323 19.91 8.89 -0.99
N ILE A 324 18.90 8.03 -1.13
CA ILE A 324 17.80 7.90 -0.16
C ILE A 324 18.34 7.36 1.18
N ALA A 325 19.15 6.30 1.14
CA ALA A 325 19.75 5.71 2.34
C ALA A 325 20.66 6.69 3.09
N GLU A 326 21.34 7.60 2.39
CA GLU A 326 22.23 8.60 2.99
C GLU A 326 21.47 9.80 3.56
N ARG A 327 20.41 10.27 2.88
CA ARG A 327 19.84 11.61 3.13
C ARG A 327 18.43 11.60 3.70
N LEU A 328 17.70 10.50 3.55
CA LEU A 328 16.34 10.32 4.10
C LEU A 328 16.28 9.34 5.26
N VAL A 329 17.37 8.63 5.58
CA VAL A 329 17.44 7.79 6.78
C VAL A 329 17.80 8.65 8.00
N ASP A 330 17.09 8.45 9.10
CA ASP A 330 17.36 9.11 10.37
C ASP A 330 18.42 8.37 11.21
N SER A 331 18.72 8.89 12.40
CA SER A 331 19.70 8.27 13.31
C SER A 331 19.29 6.89 13.86
N ARG A 332 18.03 6.50 13.70
CA ARG A 332 17.46 5.23 14.13
C ARG A 332 17.38 4.20 13.00
N GLY A 333 17.81 4.57 11.79
CA GLY A 333 17.78 3.69 10.63
C GLY A 333 16.45 3.63 9.91
N LEU A 334 15.54 4.60 10.16
CA LEU A 334 14.22 4.68 9.55
C LEU A 334 14.15 5.80 8.51
N VAL A 335 13.27 5.64 7.52
CA VAL A 335 13.24 6.48 6.32
C VAL A 335 12.08 7.48 6.38
N TYR A 336 12.37 8.77 6.14
CA TYR A 336 11.35 9.79 5.87
C TYR A 336 10.76 9.64 4.46
N ARG A 337 9.48 9.98 4.27
CA ARG A 337 8.87 10.05 2.93
C ARG A 337 9.66 10.98 2.00
N TYR A 338 9.93 12.18 2.48
CA TYR A 338 10.74 13.23 1.86
C TYR A 338 11.10 14.27 2.93
N ARG A 339 11.94 15.25 2.59
CA ARG A 339 12.23 16.43 3.45
C ARG A 339 11.83 17.76 2.81
N ALA A 340 11.15 17.70 1.67
CA ALA A 340 10.60 18.87 0.98
C ALA A 340 9.35 19.41 1.71
N HIS A 341 8.99 20.67 1.44
CA HIS A 341 7.77 21.30 1.98
C HIS A 341 6.53 20.79 1.25
N ASP A 342 5.54 20.28 1.99
CA ASP A 342 4.31 19.63 1.50
C ASP A 342 3.04 20.49 1.62
N GLY A 343 3.13 21.63 2.30
CA GLY A 343 2.00 22.53 2.53
C GLY A 343 1.34 22.38 3.90
N LEU A 344 1.91 21.59 4.81
CA LEU A 344 1.46 21.40 6.19
C LEU A 344 2.52 21.90 7.19
N GLU A 345 2.09 22.30 8.39
CA GLU A 345 3.02 22.75 9.44
C GLU A 345 3.61 21.57 10.24
N GLY A 346 4.88 21.71 10.65
CA GLY A 346 5.58 20.76 11.52
C GLY A 346 6.34 19.65 10.79
N ASP A 347 7.24 19.00 11.52
CA ASP A 347 8.02 17.84 11.05
C ASP A 347 7.20 16.55 11.18
N GLU A 348 7.35 15.63 10.25
CA GLU A 348 6.71 14.31 10.25
C GLU A 348 7.60 13.25 10.95
N GLY A 349 7.00 12.14 11.38
CA GLY A 349 7.74 10.94 11.76
C GLY A 349 8.47 10.28 10.58
N THR A 350 9.25 9.24 10.91
CA THR A 350 9.80 8.34 9.88
C THR A 350 8.78 7.27 9.54
N PHE A 351 8.67 6.93 8.26
CA PHE A 351 7.57 6.12 7.73
C PHE A 351 8.03 4.66 7.58
N LEU A 352 7.33 3.72 8.25
CA LEU A 352 7.75 2.32 8.29
C LEU A 352 7.69 1.66 6.90
N LEU A 353 6.66 1.95 6.11
CA LEU A 353 6.57 1.49 4.71
C LEU A 353 7.80 1.91 3.88
N CYS A 354 8.24 3.17 3.98
CA CYS A 354 9.41 3.66 3.25
C CYS A 354 10.69 2.93 3.66
N THR A 355 10.81 2.57 4.94
CA THR A 355 11.93 1.77 5.45
C THR A 355 11.91 0.36 4.88
N PHE A 356 10.73 -0.27 4.79
CA PHE A 356 10.59 -1.57 4.14
C PHE A 356 10.84 -1.51 2.62
N TRP A 357 10.40 -0.46 1.92
CA TRP A 357 10.77 -0.25 0.52
C TRP A 357 12.28 -0.10 0.34
N LEU A 358 12.98 0.53 1.28
CA LEU A 358 14.43 0.64 1.21
C LEU A 358 15.09 -0.74 1.35
N ALA A 359 14.64 -1.55 2.31
CA ALA A 359 15.10 -2.93 2.46
C ALA A 359 14.83 -3.76 1.19
N GLN A 360 13.64 -3.63 0.60
CA GLN A 360 13.25 -4.30 -0.64
C GLN A 360 14.13 -3.86 -1.82
N ALA A 361 14.30 -2.55 -2.04
CA ALA A 361 15.11 -2.01 -3.13
C ALA A 361 16.59 -2.39 -2.99
N GLN A 362 17.13 -2.41 -1.76
CA GLN A 362 18.48 -2.91 -1.47
C GLN A 362 18.61 -4.39 -1.85
N ALA A 363 17.63 -5.24 -1.50
CA ALA A 363 17.64 -6.65 -1.88
C ALA A 363 17.60 -6.83 -3.41
N VAL A 364 16.73 -6.09 -4.09
CA VAL A 364 16.60 -6.12 -5.56
C VAL A 364 17.91 -5.71 -6.24
N THR A 365 18.60 -4.69 -5.72
CA THR A 365 19.86 -4.17 -6.27
C THR A 365 21.11 -4.95 -5.83
N GLY A 366 20.93 -6.04 -5.07
CA GLY A 366 22.00 -6.96 -4.66
C GLY A 366 22.70 -6.60 -3.35
N GLU A 367 22.24 -5.58 -2.63
CA GLU A 367 22.81 -5.07 -1.37
C GLU A 367 22.27 -5.85 -0.16
N MET A 368 22.48 -7.16 -0.13
CA MET A 368 21.79 -8.08 0.80
C MET A 368 22.05 -7.81 2.29
N GLU A 369 23.28 -7.42 2.64
CA GLU A 369 23.63 -7.11 4.03
C GLU A 369 22.90 -5.84 4.50
N ARG A 370 22.88 -4.80 3.66
CA ARG A 370 22.15 -3.56 3.92
C ARG A 370 20.65 -3.81 3.98
N ALA A 371 20.12 -4.59 3.04
CA ALA A 371 18.70 -4.97 3.02
C ALA A 371 18.27 -5.64 4.32
N THR A 372 19.09 -6.58 4.82
CA THR A 372 18.86 -7.27 6.09
C THR A 372 18.93 -6.28 7.25
N ALA A 373 19.95 -5.40 7.31
CA ALA A 373 20.07 -4.40 8.37
C ALA A 373 18.89 -3.42 8.40
N THR A 374 18.45 -2.92 7.24
CA THR A 374 17.29 -2.02 7.13
C THR A 374 15.99 -2.72 7.58
N MET A 375 15.81 -3.99 7.19
CA MET A 375 14.68 -4.81 7.66
C MET A 375 14.68 -4.95 9.18
N GLU A 376 15.82 -5.29 9.78
CA GLU A 376 15.96 -5.44 11.24
C GLU A 376 15.67 -4.13 11.99
N SER A 377 16.11 -2.98 11.46
CA SER A 377 15.82 -1.66 12.05
C SER A 377 14.31 -1.37 12.09
N ALA A 378 13.57 -1.71 11.02
CA ALA A 378 12.14 -1.46 10.96
C ALA A 378 11.34 -2.39 11.87
N ILE A 379 11.62 -3.71 11.86
CA ILE A 379 10.86 -4.67 12.66
C ILE A 379 11.09 -4.53 14.17
N ALA A 380 12.16 -3.87 14.59
CA ALA A 380 12.43 -3.56 15.99
C ALA A 380 11.35 -2.64 16.63
N TYR A 381 10.54 -1.97 15.80
CA TYR A 381 9.43 -1.12 16.24
C TYR A 381 8.07 -1.84 16.27
N ALA A 382 8.01 -3.12 15.90
CA ALA A 382 6.83 -3.92 16.19
C ALA A 382 6.62 -3.96 17.72
N ASN A 383 5.41 -3.68 18.17
CA ASN A 383 5.13 -3.67 19.60
C ASN A 383 5.18 -5.09 20.22
N ASP A 384 4.87 -5.20 21.50
CA ASP A 384 4.88 -6.46 22.27
C ASP A 384 3.97 -7.55 21.70
N VAL A 385 2.97 -7.18 20.89
CA VAL A 385 2.07 -8.11 20.19
C VAL A 385 2.34 -8.20 18.68
N GLY A 386 3.39 -7.56 18.17
CA GLY A 386 3.83 -7.65 16.78
C GLY A 386 3.17 -6.67 15.81
N LEU A 387 2.45 -5.66 16.30
CA LEU A 387 1.76 -4.66 15.50
C LEU A 387 2.65 -3.47 15.15
N LEU A 388 2.47 -2.92 13.96
CA LEU A 388 3.19 -1.76 13.43
C LEU A 388 2.21 -0.59 13.22
N ALA A 389 2.68 0.63 13.50
CA ALA A 389 1.96 1.85 13.16
C ALA A 389 2.37 2.37 11.77
N GLU A 390 1.91 3.55 11.42
CA GLU A 390 2.29 4.28 10.23
C GLU A 390 3.71 4.83 10.31
N GLU A 391 3.99 5.49 11.43
CA GLU A 391 5.23 6.22 11.64
C GLU A 391 5.89 5.86 12.95
N VAL A 392 7.15 6.26 13.06
CA VAL A 392 7.94 6.25 14.29
C VAL A 392 8.49 7.65 14.52
N ASP A 393 8.30 8.14 15.74
CA ASP A 393 8.89 9.39 16.19
C ASP A 393 10.43 9.30 16.12
N PRO A 394 11.10 10.15 15.33
CA PRO A 394 12.55 10.09 15.16
C PRO A 394 13.33 10.42 16.45
N THR A 395 12.70 11.16 17.37
CA THR A 395 13.31 11.58 18.64
C THR A 395 13.06 10.54 19.72
N THR A 396 11.83 10.09 19.91
CA THR A 396 11.42 9.23 21.04
C THR A 396 11.42 7.74 20.70
N GLY A 397 11.20 7.38 19.44
CA GLY A 397 10.93 6.01 19.00
C GLY A 397 9.51 5.53 19.28
N GLU A 398 8.60 6.41 19.69
CA GLU A 398 7.17 6.08 19.87
C GLU A 398 6.52 5.82 18.51
N LEU A 399 5.60 4.86 18.46
CA LEU A 399 4.75 4.62 17.30
C LEU A 399 3.73 5.76 17.12
N LEU A 400 3.63 6.30 15.91
CA LEU A 400 2.80 7.46 15.56
C LEU A 400 1.83 7.14 14.40
N GLY A 401 0.84 8.01 14.22
CA GLY A 401 -0.16 7.88 13.17
C GLY A 401 -1.13 6.72 13.40
N ASN A 402 -1.78 6.27 12.32
CA ASN A 402 -2.81 5.25 12.42
C ASN A 402 -2.25 3.86 12.79
N PHE A 403 -3.03 3.07 13.53
CA PHE A 403 -2.57 1.82 14.17
C PHE A 403 -3.66 0.72 14.26
N PRO A 404 -3.31 -0.57 14.08
CA PRO A 404 -2.17 -1.00 13.27
C PRO A 404 -2.37 -0.55 11.81
N GLN A 405 -1.27 -0.22 11.14
CA GLN A 405 -1.32 0.26 9.75
C GLN A 405 -1.10 -0.91 8.78
N ALA A 406 -2.06 -1.15 7.88
CA ALA A 406 -1.98 -2.20 6.86
C ALA A 406 -0.70 -2.07 6.02
N PHE A 407 -0.36 -0.85 5.62
CA PHE A 407 0.80 -0.55 4.77
C PHE A 407 2.13 -0.96 5.38
N SER A 408 2.35 -0.71 6.65
CA SER A 408 3.58 -1.16 7.31
C SER A 408 3.68 -2.68 7.39
N HIS A 409 2.55 -3.38 7.61
CA HIS A 409 2.52 -4.84 7.56
C HIS A 409 2.72 -5.40 6.14
N ILE A 410 2.18 -4.75 5.11
CA ILE A 410 2.40 -5.07 3.69
C ILE A 410 3.87 -4.88 3.31
N GLY A 411 4.46 -3.75 3.69
CA GLY A 411 5.88 -3.45 3.47
C GLY A 411 6.78 -4.52 4.08
N LEU A 412 6.51 -4.93 5.33
CA LEU A 412 7.23 -6.01 6.01
C LEU A 412 7.20 -7.30 5.19
N ILE A 413 6.02 -7.74 4.74
CA ILE A 413 5.86 -8.98 3.97
C ILE A 413 6.65 -8.91 2.66
N ASN A 414 6.50 -7.81 1.92
CA ASN A 414 7.14 -7.63 0.61
C ASN A 414 8.68 -7.55 0.72
N ALA A 415 9.20 -6.83 1.72
CA ALA A 415 10.63 -6.78 1.99
C ALA A 415 11.18 -8.16 2.41
N ALA A 416 10.49 -8.85 3.32
CA ALA A 416 10.86 -10.19 3.76
C ALA A 416 10.87 -11.20 2.61
N TRP A 417 9.94 -11.06 1.66
CA TRP A 417 9.87 -11.87 0.46
C TRP A 417 11.03 -11.59 -0.49
N ALA A 418 11.26 -10.32 -0.83
CA ALA A 418 12.34 -9.92 -1.74
C ALA A 418 13.72 -10.36 -1.23
N ILE A 419 13.98 -10.20 0.07
CA ILE A 419 15.23 -10.65 0.68
C ILE A 419 15.37 -12.18 0.61
N SER A 420 14.31 -12.94 0.92
CA SER A 420 14.35 -14.41 0.83
C SER A 420 14.60 -14.91 -0.58
N ARG A 421 13.98 -14.28 -1.59
CA ARG A 421 14.21 -14.62 -3.00
C ARG A 421 15.62 -14.34 -3.47
N ALA A 422 16.14 -13.15 -3.13
CA ALA A 422 17.50 -12.77 -3.50
C ALA A 422 18.53 -13.71 -2.85
N ARG A 423 18.31 -14.20 -1.63
CA ARG A 423 19.14 -15.24 -0.99
C ARG A 423 19.08 -16.59 -1.71
N ALA A 424 17.92 -16.96 -2.26
CA ALA A 424 17.72 -18.20 -3.00
C ALA A 424 18.28 -18.15 -4.44
N GLY A 425 18.84 -17.02 -4.88
CA GLY A 425 19.36 -16.84 -6.25
C GLY A 425 18.28 -16.62 -7.30
N GLY A 426 17.01 -16.40 -6.90
CA GLY A 426 15.94 -16.02 -7.81
C GLY A 426 15.97 -14.52 -8.12
N SER A 427 15.60 -14.14 -9.36
CA SER A 427 15.36 -12.73 -9.68
C SER A 427 14.16 -12.23 -8.85
N ALA A 428 14.16 -10.98 -8.37
CA ALA A 428 13.06 -10.45 -7.56
C ALA A 428 11.78 -10.16 -8.36
N GLY A 429 11.84 -10.22 -9.70
CA GLY A 429 10.76 -9.84 -10.61
C GLY A 429 9.90 -10.98 -11.17
N ASP A 430 10.27 -12.24 -10.98
CA ASP A 430 9.42 -13.35 -11.46
C ASP A 430 8.24 -13.53 -10.50
N ALA A 431 6.99 -13.49 -10.96
CA ALA A 431 5.89 -13.98 -10.13
C ALA A 431 6.20 -15.43 -9.71
N PRO A 432 5.91 -15.84 -8.46
CA PRO A 432 6.15 -17.22 -8.04
C PRO A 432 5.46 -18.18 -9.02
N GLN A 433 6.25 -19.02 -9.69
CA GLN A 433 5.73 -20.09 -10.52
C GLN A 433 4.89 -21.02 -9.64
N GLU A 434 3.71 -21.38 -10.14
CA GLU A 434 2.79 -22.34 -9.53
C GLU A 434 3.54 -23.53 -8.92
N VAL A 435 3.48 -23.64 -7.61
CA VAL A 435 3.56 -24.94 -6.96
C VAL A 435 2.12 -25.33 -6.61
N LEU A 436 1.46 -25.88 -7.65
CA LEU A 436 0.20 -26.63 -7.72
C LEU A 436 -1.09 -26.00 -7.18
#